data_AF-A0A6B2JV45-F1
#
_entry.id   AF-A0A6B2JV45-F1
#
_cell.length_a   1.000
_cell.length_b   1.000
_cell.length_c   1.000
_cell.angle_alpha   90.00
_cell.angle_beta   90.00
_cell.angle_gamma   90.00
#
_symmetry.space_group_name_H-M   'P 1'
#
loop_
_entity.id
_entity.type
_entity.pdbx_description
1 polymer ?
#
loop_
_entity_poly.entity_id
_entity_poly.type
_entity_poly.pdbx_seq_one_letter_code
_entity_poly.pdbx_strand_id
1 'polypeptide(L)'
;MMRMGLDPQDIEIIIISHGHFDHTGSLEYLKELTGASVGMSEADYQLATIAGEIPERDENDFVITDGMEITLGDTTLTALVTPGHTPAPSR
;
A
#
# COMPACT_ATOMS: atom_id res chain seq x y z
N MET A 1 -16.60 -5.46 2.01
CA MET A 1 -16.63 -5.24 3.48
C MET A 1 -18.06 -5.32 4.01
N MET A 2 -18.87 -4.25 3.95
CA MET A 2 -20.20 -4.21 4.59
C MET A 2 -21.17 -5.33 4.19
N ARG A 3 -21.24 -5.70 2.90
CA ARG A 3 -22.10 -6.82 2.45
C ARG A 3 -21.68 -8.18 3.04
N MET A 4 -20.43 -8.30 3.48
CA MET A 4 -19.88 -9.48 4.13
C MET A 4 -19.90 -9.35 5.66
N GLY A 5 -20.51 -8.29 6.21
CA GLY A 5 -20.56 -8.03 7.66
C GLY A 5 -19.24 -7.54 8.28
N LEU A 6 -18.30 -7.07 7.46
CA LEU A 6 -17.01 -6.53 7.93
C LEU A 6 -17.08 -5.00 8.07
N ASP A 7 -16.55 -4.48 9.17
CA ASP A 7 -16.39 -3.04 9.40
C ASP A 7 -15.13 -2.52 8.70
N PRO A 8 -15.22 -1.50 7.82
CA PRO A 8 -14.04 -0.86 7.26
C PRO A 8 -13.07 -0.31 8.31
N GLN A 9 -13.55 0.06 9.50
CA GLN A 9 -12.70 0.53 10.60
C GLN A 9 -11.75 -0.55 11.15
N ASP A 10 -12.02 -1.83 10.87
CA ASP A 10 -11.15 -2.94 11.27
C ASP A 10 -9.95 -3.11 10.32
N ILE A 11 -9.83 -2.30 9.27
CA ILE A 11 -8.67 -2.34 8.36
C ILE A 11 -7.51 -1.57 9.00
N GLU A 12 -6.46 -2.29 9.39
CA GLU A 12 -5.24 -1.68 9.98
C GLU A 12 -4.11 -1.44 8.97
N ILE A 13 -4.06 -2.24 7.90
CA ILE A 13 -3.00 -2.17 6.87
C ILE A 13 -3.61 -2.28 5.47
N ILE A 14 -3.23 -1.36 4.58
CA ILE A 14 -3.51 -1.38 3.15
C ILE A 14 -2.21 -1.65 2.41
N ILE A 15 -2.14 -2.75 1.66
CA ILE A 15 -0.99 -3.09 0.82
C ILE A 15 -1.34 -2.77 -0.64
N ILE A 16 -0.53 -1.94 -1.29
CA ILE A 16 -0.68 -1.59 -2.71
C ILE A 16 0.28 -2.43 -3.55
N SER A 17 -0.26 -3.03 -4.62
CA SER A 17 0.54 -3.87 -5.51
C SER A 17 1.53 -3.10 -6.37
N HIS A 18 1.12 -1.97 -6.95
CA HIS A 18 1.95 -1.11 -7.80
C HIS A 18 1.34 0.29 -7.99
N GLY A 19 2.15 1.24 -8.45
CA GLY A 19 1.87 2.68 -8.42
C GLY A 19 1.04 3.26 -9.58
N HIS A 20 0.16 2.48 -10.21
CA HIS A 20 -0.78 3.01 -11.22
C HIS A 20 -2.09 3.48 -10.59
N PHE A 21 -2.72 4.50 -11.19
CA PHE A 21 -3.95 5.13 -10.69
C PHE A 21 -5.11 4.14 -10.47
N ASP A 22 -5.26 3.13 -11.32
CA ASP A 22 -6.28 2.09 -11.14
C ASP A 22 -6.06 1.21 -9.90
N HIS A 23 -4.89 1.33 -9.27
CA HIS A 23 -4.53 0.67 -8.01
C HIS A 23 -4.33 1.64 -6.84
N THR A 24 -4.14 2.93 -7.10
CA THR A 24 -3.86 3.95 -6.05
C THR A 24 -4.94 5.02 -5.93
N GLY A 25 -5.86 5.15 -6.89
CA GLY A 25 -6.76 6.30 -7.02
C GLY A 25 -7.79 6.47 -5.89
N SER A 26 -8.00 5.45 -5.06
CA SER A 26 -8.86 5.54 -3.87
C SER A 26 -8.07 5.64 -2.56
N LEU A 27 -6.74 5.78 -2.61
CA LEU A 27 -5.88 5.65 -1.44
C LEU A 27 -6.24 6.68 -0.37
N GLU A 28 -6.29 7.96 -0.72
CA GLU A 28 -6.56 9.04 0.24
C GLU A 28 -7.90 8.84 0.96
N TYR A 29 -8.97 8.53 0.21
CA TYR A 29 -10.28 8.22 0.78
C TYR A 29 -10.25 7.00 1.71
N LEU A 30 -9.56 5.92 1.33
CA LEU A 30 -9.46 4.72 2.17
C LEU A 30 -8.64 4.98 3.43
N LYS A 31 -7.58 5.77 3.36
CA LYS A 31 -6.82 6.19 4.54
C LYS A 31 -7.67 7.00 5.50
N GLU A 32 -8.41 8.00 5.00
CA GLU A 32 -9.32 8.81 5.83
C GLU A 32 -10.42 7.95 6.45
N LEU A 33 -10.99 7.01 5.68
CA LEU A 33 -12.06 6.15 6.15
C LEU A 33 -11.60 5.16 7.22
N THR A 34 -10.40 4.59 7.10
CA THR A 34 -9.97 3.43 7.90
C THR A 34 -8.93 3.76 8.96
N GLY A 35 -8.14 4.84 8.77
CA GLY A 35 -6.96 5.11 9.57
C GLY A 35 -5.80 4.13 9.34
N ALA A 36 -5.89 3.26 8.33
CA ALA A 36 -4.90 2.24 8.06
C ALA A 36 -3.54 2.80 7.64
N SER A 37 -2.49 2.11 8.06
CA SER A 37 -1.14 2.29 7.49
C SER A 37 -1.08 1.75 6.06
N VAL A 38 -0.29 2.38 5.21
CA VAL A 38 -0.12 1.95 3.81
C VAL A 38 1.27 1.37 3.60
N GLY A 39 1.32 0.23 2.93
CA GLY A 39 2.54 -0.43 2.48
C GLY A 39 2.62 -0.49 0.96
N MET A 40 3.71 0.01 0.38
CA MET A 40 4.02 -0.09 -1.06
C MET A 40 5.53 -0.06 -1.27
N SER A 41 6.02 -0.52 -2.43
CA SER A 41 7.44 -0.40 -2.77
C SER A 41 7.86 1.07 -2.89
N GLU A 42 9.12 1.39 -2.58
CA GLU A 42 9.63 2.77 -2.69
C GLU A 42 9.51 3.30 -4.13
N ALA A 43 9.78 2.44 -5.13
CA ALA A 43 9.69 2.82 -6.54
C ALA A 43 8.25 3.17 -6.96
N ASP A 44 7.28 2.42 -6.44
CA ASP A 44 5.86 2.67 -6.73
C ASP A 44 5.32 3.88 -5.97
N TYR A 45 5.80 4.15 -4.74
CA TYR A 45 5.54 5.42 -4.05
C TYR A 45 6.01 6.60 -4.90
N GLN A 46 7.27 6.58 -5.33
CA GLN A 46 7.82 7.64 -6.17
C GLN A 46 7.07 7.79 -7.49
N LEU A 47 6.72 6.68 -8.16
CA LEU A 47 5.95 6.71 -9.40
C LEU A 47 4.59 7.41 -9.20
N ALA A 48 3.82 6.97 -8.21
CA ALA A 48 2.47 7.48 -7.97
C ALA A 48 2.48 8.93 -7.46
N THR A 49 3.43 9.30 -6.59
CA THR A 49 3.57 10.66 -6.08
C THR A 49 4.03 11.65 -7.17
N ILE A 50 5.00 11.27 -8.02
CA ILE A 50 5.45 12.11 -9.15
C ILE A 50 4.32 12.31 -10.18
N ALA A 51 3.51 11.26 -10.40
CA ALA A 51 2.33 11.34 -11.26
C ALA A 51 1.21 12.22 -10.66
N GLY A 52 1.30 12.58 -9.38
CA GLY A 52 0.28 13.36 -8.67
C GLY A 52 -0.97 12.55 -8.29
N GLU A 53 -0.87 11.22 -8.28
CA GLU A 53 -1.99 10.31 -8.03
C GLU A 53 -2.22 10.07 -6.54
N ILE A 54 -1.16 10.19 -5.73
CA ILE A 54 -1.21 10.06 -4.27
C ILE A 54 -0.39 11.17 -3.61
N PRO A 55 -0.70 11.56 -2.36
CA PRO A 55 0.15 12.45 -1.59
C PRO A 55 1.52 11.81 -1.29
N GLU A 56 2.42 12.62 -0.72
CA GLU A 56 3.63 12.11 -0.10
C GLU A 56 3.30 11.09 1.01
N ARG A 57 4.24 10.16 1.24
CA ARG A 57 4.07 9.09 2.22
C ARG A 57 3.87 9.66 3.64
N ASP A 58 2.89 9.10 4.36
CA ASP A 58 2.62 9.45 5.76
C ASP A 58 3.67 8.83 6.71
N GLU A 59 3.80 9.33 7.94
CA GLU A 59 4.70 8.77 8.96
C GLU A 59 4.30 7.36 9.43
N ASN A 60 3.02 7.02 9.34
CA ASN A 60 2.47 5.72 9.70
C ASN A 60 2.57 4.69 8.55
N ASP A 61 2.91 5.13 7.34
CA ASP A 61 3.12 4.26 6.19
C ASP A 61 4.52 3.64 6.20
N PHE A 62 4.70 2.56 5.45
CA PHE A 62 5.96 1.83 5.37
C PHE A 62 6.34 1.41 3.96
N VAL A 63 7.64 1.25 3.74
CA VAL A 63 8.20 0.81 2.46
C VAL A 63 8.33 -0.69 2.47
N ILE A 64 7.71 -1.34 1.48
CA ILE A 64 7.85 -2.78 1.28
C ILE A 64 9.15 -3.07 0.53
N THR A 65 9.95 -3.97 1.10
CA THR A 65 11.18 -4.50 0.48
C THR A 65 11.02 -5.99 0.15
N ASP A 66 11.86 -6.50 -0.75
CA ASP A 66 11.82 -7.91 -1.13
C ASP A 66 12.11 -8.83 0.07
N GLY A 67 11.28 -9.86 0.22
CA GLY A 67 11.32 -10.80 1.35
C GLY A 67 10.84 -10.23 2.68
N MET A 68 10.34 -8.99 2.74
CA MET A 68 9.80 -8.40 3.97
C MET A 68 8.61 -9.22 4.48
N GLU A 69 8.62 -9.54 5.77
CA GLU A 69 7.47 -10.12 6.46
C GLU A 69 6.61 -9.02 7.06
N ILE A 70 5.31 -9.03 6.73
CA ILE A 70 4.30 -8.11 7.23
C ILE A 70 3.32 -8.94 8.05
N THR A 71 3.25 -8.69 9.36
CA THR A 71 2.44 -9.47 10.29
C THR A 71 1.32 -8.62 10.90
N LEU A 72 0.09 -9.13 10.86
CA LEU A 72 -1.07 -8.57 11.56
C LEU A 72 -1.77 -9.70 12.32
N GLY A 73 -1.79 -9.60 13.65
CA GLY A 73 -2.31 -10.66 14.52
C GLY A 73 -1.49 -11.96 14.37
N ASP A 74 -2.16 -13.04 13.95
CA ASP A 74 -1.58 -14.36 13.71
C ASP A 74 -1.26 -14.63 12.23
N THR A 75 -1.47 -13.64 11.36
CA THR A 75 -1.26 -13.75 9.92
C THR A 75 0.00 -13.01 9.50
N THR A 76 0.86 -13.70 8.75
CA THR A 76 2.08 -13.12 8.17
C THR A 76 2.05 -13.26 6.65
N LEU A 77 2.34 -12.16 5.96
CA LEU A 77 2.56 -12.11 4.51
C LEU A 77 4.05 -11.92 4.24
N THR A 78 4.59 -12.62 3.24
CA THR A 78 5.93 -12.35 2.71
C THR A 78 5.80 -11.59 1.40
N ALA A 79 6.36 -10.38 1.35
CA ALA A 79 6.38 -9.58 0.14
C ALA A 79 7.43 -10.10 -0.85
N LEU A 80 7.02 -10.26 -2.11
CA LEU A 80 7.92 -10.51 -3.23
C LEU A 80 7.87 -9.29 -4.14
N VAL A 81 8.98 -8.59 -4.27
CA VAL A 81 9.05 -7.40 -5.15
C VAL A 81 9.26 -7.89 -6.58
N THR A 82 8.21 -7.80 -7.40
CA THR A 82 8.18 -8.32 -8.77
C THR A 82 8.12 -7.20 -9.80
N PRO A 83 9.23 -6.48 -10.07
CA PRO A 83 9.23 -5.37 -10.99
C PRO A 83 9.03 -5.83 -12.43
N GLY A 84 8.57 -4.92 -13.29
CA GLY A 84 8.39 -5.15 -14.73
C GLY A 84 7.26 -4.32 -15.31
N HIS A 85 6.06 -4.44 -14.73
CA HIS A 85 4.93 -3.58 -15.11
C HIS A 85 5.11 -2.15 -14.60
N THR A 86 5.55 -2.00 -13.34
CA THR A 86 6.06 -0.75 -12.77
C THR A 86 7.55 -0.89 -12.42
N PRO A 87 8.26 0.22 -12.14
CA PRO A 87 9.72 0.22 -11.95
C PRO A 87 10.21 -0.65 -10.80
N ALA A 88 11.50 -1.00 -10.84
CA ALA A 88 12.19 -1.61 -9.72
C ALA A 88 12.69 -0.55 -8.72
N PRO A 89 12.93 -0.92 -7.45
CA PRO A 89 13.65 -0.06 -6.50
C PRO A 89 14.96 0.45 -7.10
N SER A 90 15.25 1.75 -6.96
CA SER A 90 16.56 2.30 -7.32
C SER A 90 17.62 1.71 -6.39
N ARG A 91 18.66 1.09 -6.96
CA ARG A 91 19.83 0.61 -6.20
C ARG A 91 20.70 1.74 -5.69
#